data_AF-A0A2N4WUK2-F1
#
_entry.id   AF-A0A2N4WUK2-F1
#
_cell.length_a   1.000
_cell.length_b   1.000
_cell.length_c   1.000
_cell.angle_alpha   90.00
_cell.angle_beta   90.00
_cell.angle_gamma   90.00
#
_symmetry.space_group_name_H-M   'P 1'
#
loop_
_entity.id
_entity.type
_entity.pdbx_description
1 polymer ?
#
loop_
_entity_poly.entity_id
_entity_poly.type
_entity_poly.pdbx_seq_one_letter_code
_entity_poly.pdbx_strand_id
1 'polypeptide(L)'
;MDHPRRAGAAADRDRGAAGFRRPAVTAAAAPSRFAGYAALFDIADAGRDTIRRGAFARTLAGRTTPLPLYWQHRPDQPIGVIERIAEDHRGLRVVARIDRPDSRAAQLLAAGQVNGLSFGFRTRAARQSPEGRELIEIDLFEISLVTHPLQHGARVHLVT
;
A
#
# COMPACT_ATOMS: atom_id res chain seq x y z
N MET A 1 -8.50 -65.08 62.04
CA MET A 1 -9.26 -63.85 62.32
C MET A 1 -8.93 -62.89 61.18
N ASP A 2 -9.57 -62.96 60.02
CA ASP A 2 -10.99 -62.87 59.67
C ASP A 2 -11.57 -61.43 59.81
N HIS A 3 -11.84 -60.88 58.62
CA HIS A 3 -12.51 -59.67 58.08
C HIS A 3 -13.18 -58.58 59.00
N PRO A 4 -13.38 -57.32 58.52
CA PRO A 4 -14.15 -57.05 57.30
C PRO A 4 -13.80 -55.83 56.40
N ARG A 5 -14.48 -55.84 55.24
CA ARG A 5 -14.49 -54.90 54.11
C ARG A 5 -15.51 -53.77 54.29
N ARG A 6 -15.30 -52.64 53.58
CA ARG A 6 -16.21 -51.86 52.68
C ARG A 6 -15.77 -50.37 52.68
N ALA A 7 -15.41 -49.75 51.55
CA ALA A 7 -16.18 -49.29 50.37
C ALA A 7 -16.37 -47.75 50.40
N GLY A 8 -16.03 -47.08 49.29
CA GLY A 8 -16.24 -45.64 49.08
C GLY A 8 -15.21 -45.11 48.06
N ALA A 9 -15.47 -45.19 46.76
CA ALA A 9 -16.19 -44.20 45.94
C ALA A 9 -15.27 -43.06 45.43
N ALA A 10 -15.41 -42.80 44.13
CA ALA A 10 -14.55 -42.01 43.27
C ALA A 10 -14.66 -40.48 43.45
N ALA A 11 -13.62 -39.77 43.01
CA ALA A 11 -13.64 -38.46 42.33
C ALA A 11 -12.17 -38.05 42.10
N ASP A 12 -11.58 -38.35 40.94
CA ASP A 12 -11.56 -37.45 39.78
C ASP A 12 -11.56 -35.96 40.13
N ARG A 13 -10.39 -35.32 39.96
CA ARG A 13 -10.24 -33.90 39.67
C ARG A 13 -9.07 -33.70 38.73
N ASP A 14 -9.22 -34.19 37.51
CA ASP A 14 -8.50 -33.64 36.37
C ASP A 14 -8.97 -32.19 36.16
N ARG A 15 -8.16 -31.22 36.63
CA ARG A 15 -8.40 -29.81 36.32
C ARG A 15 -7.98 -29.57 34.87
N GLY A 16 -8.92 -29.82 33.97
CA GLY A 16 -8.84 -29.37 32.59
C GLY A 16 -8.57 -27.87 32.54
N ALA A 17 -7.33 -27.51 32.17
CA ALA A 17 -7.01 -26.17 31.71
C ALA A 17 -7.77 -25.98 30.39
N ALA A 18 -8.95 -25.38 30.47
CA ALA A 18 -9.72 -24.97 29.31
C ALA A 18 -8.88 -23.97 28.50
N GLY A 19 -8.19 -24.51 27.48
CA GLY A 19 -7.46 -23.71 26.51
C GLY A 19 -8.43 -22.75 25.84
N PHE A 20 -8.22 -21.46 26.06
CA PHE A 20 -8.87 -20.40 25.29
C PHE A 20 -8.35 -20.50 23.86
N ARG A 21 -8.98 -21.33 23.05
CA ARG A 21 -8.69 -21.47 21.63
C ARG A 21 -9.21 -20.21 20.96
N ARG A 22 -8.32 -19.23 20.78
CA ARG A 22 -8.58 -18.04 19.96
C ARG A 22 -9.14 -18.52 18.62
N PRO A 23 -10.26 -17.97 18.13
CA PRO A 23 -10.74 -18.32 16.81
C PRO A 23 -9.59 -18.06 15.82
N ALA A 24 -9.33 -19.02 14.94
CA ALA A 24 -8.40 -18.83 13.86
C ALA A 24 -8.92 -17.65 13.04
N VAL A 25 -8.30 -16.48 13.20
CA VAL A 25 -8.45 -15.40 12.24
C VAL A 25 -7.94 -15.99 10.95
N THR A 26 -8.86 -16.31 10.03
CA THR A 26 -8.47 -16.58 8.64
C THR A 26 -7.68 -15.37 8.21
N ALA A 27 -6.37 -15.55 8.02
CA ALA A 27 -5.52 -14.49 7.51
C ALA A 27 -6.19 -13.98 6.24
N ALA A 28 -6.58 -12.70 6.24
CA ALA A 28 -7.10 -12.09 5.03
C ALA A 28 -6.05 -12.33 3.95
N ALA A 29 -6.49 -12.84 2.79
CA ALA A 29 -5.58 -13.06 1.68
C ALA A 29 -4.86 -11.73 1.40
N ALA A 30 -3.54 -11.78 1.36
CA ALA A 30 -2.76 -10.59 1.13
C ALA A 30 -3.05 -10.04 -0.27
N PRO A 31 -3.03 -8.70 -0.44
CA PRO A 31 -3.58 -8.07 -1.61
C PRO A 31 -2.80 -8.41 -2.86
N SER A 32 -3.56 -8.69 -3.91
CA SER A 32 -3.03 -8.86 -5.25
C SER A 32 -3.04 -7.54 -6.02
N ARG A 33 -3.98 -6.64 -5.70
CA ARG A 33 -4.16 -5.35 -6.37
C ARG A 33 -4.56 -4.25 -5.40
N PHE A 34 -4.31 -3.02 -5.83
CA PHE A 34 -4.82 -1.84 -5.15
C PHE A 34 -5.12 -0.72 -6.14
N ALA A 35 -5.93 0.25 -5.69
CA ALA A 35 -6.17 1.50 -6.40
C ALA A 35 -6.02 2.70 -5.47
N GLY A 36 -5.58 3.83 -6.02
CA GLY A 36 -5.33 5.04 -5.24
C GLY A 36 -4.91 6.23 -6.10
N TYR A 37 -4.40 7.26 -5.44
CA TYR A 37 -3.84 8.44 -6.09
C TYR A 37 -2.36 8.57 -5.76
N ALA A 38 -1.51 8.58 -6.79
CA ALA A 38 -0.07 8.76 -6.63
C ALA A 38 0.35 10.23 -6.56
N ALA A 39 -0.49 11.14 -7.06
CA ALA A 39 -0.35 12.58 -6.95
C ALA A 39 -1.73 13.22 -6.85
N LEU A 40 -1.84 14.39 -6.21
CA LEU A 40 -3.04 15.22 -6.19
C LEU A 40 -2.70 16.53 -6.86
N PHE A 41 -3.62 17.04 -7.67
CA PHE A 41 -3.40 18.30 -8.36
C PHE A 41 -3.68 19.50 -7.48
N ASP A 42 -2.94 20.56 -7.71
CA ASP A 42 -3.16 21.88 -7.12
C ASP A 42 -3.03 21.90 -5.58
N ILE A 43 -2.37 20.87 -5.01
CA ILE A 43 -2.05 20.75 -3.58
C ILE A 43 -0.53 20.65 -3.45
N ALA A 44 0.06 21.54 -2.66
CA ALA A 44 1.48 21.51 -2.38
C ALA A 44 1.84 20.30 -1.50
N ASP A 45 2.95 19.63 -1.83
CA ASP A 45 3.56 18.63 -0.97
C ASP A 45 4.42 19.27 0.13
N ALA A 46 5.01 18.45 1.01
CA ALA A 46 5.89 18.94 2.07
C ALA A 46 7.20 19.58 1.55
N GLY A 47 7.58 19.33 0.30
CA GLY A 47 8.67 20.00 -0.40
C GLY A 47 8.27 21.31 -1.09
N ARG A 48 7.00 21.71 -0.98
CA ARG A 48 6.40 22.86 -1.66
C ARG A 48 6.35 22.71 -3.18
N ASP A 49 6.39 21.49 -3.69
CA ASP A 49 6.06 21.21 -5.08
C ASP A 49 4.54 21.08 -5.23
N THR A 50 3.97 21.75 -6.23
CA THR A 50 2.56 21.63 -6.59
C THR A 50 2.44 21.08 -8.00
N ILE A 51 1.83 19.90 -8.15
CA ILE A 51 1.59 19.31 -9.47
C ILE A 51 0.38 19.98 -10.11
N ARG A 52 0.53 20.52 -11.31
CA ARG A 52 -0.58 21.08 -12.09
C ARG A 52 -1.24 20.01 -12.95
N ARG A 53 -2.54 20.19 -13.22
CA ARG A 53 -3.31 19.35 -14.16
C ARG A 53 -2.64 19.33 -15.52
N GLY A 54 -2.57 18.17 -16.15
CA GLY A 54 -1.90 17.99 -17.43
C GLY A 54 -0.39 17.77 -17.32
N ALA A 55 0.20 17.87 -16.12
CA ALA A 55 1.64 17.66 -15.95
C ALA A 55 2.11 16.27 -16.38
N PHE A 56 1.24 15.26 -16.31
CA PHE A 56 1.54 13.92 -16.77
C PHE A 56 1.06 13.65 -18.21
N ALA A 57 0.27 14.53 -18.82
CA ALA A 57 -0.42 14.25 -20.09
C ALA A 57 0.53 13.75 -21.19
N ARG A 58 1.65 14.45 -21.40
CA ARG A 58 2.65 14.04 -22.41
C ARG A 58 3.26 12.67 -22.11
N THR A 59 3.72 12.46 -20.87
CA THR A 59 4.37 11.19 -20.49
C THR A 59 3.40 10.01 -20.47
N LEU A 60 2.10 10.25 -20.28
CA LEU A 60 1.08 9.21 -20.40
C LEU A 60 0.73 8.91 -21.85
N ALA A 61 0.57 9.94 -22.69
CA ALA A 61 0.24 9.77 -24.11
C ALA A 61 1.33 9.04 -24.90
N GLY A 62 2.60 9.28 -24.56
CA GLY A 62 3.74 8.65 -25.24
C GLY A 62 4.13 7.26 -24.74
N ARG A 63 3.43 6.71 -23.74
CA ARG A 63 3.88 5.49 -23.06
C ARG A 63 3.23 4.23 -23.63
N THR A 64 4.07 3.27 -24.02
CA THR A 64 3.68 1.97 -24.58
C THR A 64 3.83 0.81 -23.61
N THR A 65 4.55 1.00 -22.50
CA THR A 65 4.81 -0.02 -21.48
C THR A 65 4.23 0.35 -20.11
N PRO A 66 3.79 -0.63 -19.30
CA PRO A 66 3.40 -0.38 -17.91
C PRO A 66 4.54 0.25 -17.11
N LEU A 67 4.20 1.14 -16.16
CA LEU A 67 5.19 1.63 -15.20
C LEU A 67 5.48 0.53 -14.17
N PRO A 68 6.72 0.41 -13.71
CA PRO A 68 7.02 -0.45 -12.59
C PRO A 68 6.37 0.11 -11.31
N LEU A 69 5.96 -0.81 -10.44
CA LEU A 69 5.65 -0.51 -9.04
C LEU A 69 6.86 -0.89 -8.18
N TYR A 70 7.48 0.10 -7.56
CA TYR A 70 8.61 -0.10 -6.66
C TYR A 70 8.20 -0.08 -5.18
N TRP A 71 9.08 -0.61 -4.35
CA TRP A 71 9.00 -0.47 -2.90
C TRP A 71 9.94 0.62 -2.41
N GLN A 72 9.40 1.70 -1.84
CA GLN A 72 10.20 2.78 -1.22
C GLN A 72 11.19 3.44 -2.20
N HIS A 73 10.80 3.67 -3.46
CA HIS A 73 11.64 4.25 -4.52
C HIS A 73 12.91 3.46 -4.83
N ARG A 74 12.96 2.16 -4.52
CA ARG A 74 14.12 1.30 -4.79
C ARG A 74 13.97 0.55 -6.12
N PRO A 75 14.74 0.90 -7.18
CA PRO A 75 14.64 0.22 -8.47
C PRO A 75 15.12 -1.24 -8.43
N ASP A 76 15.94 -1.61 -7.44
CA ASP A 76 16.33 -3.00 -7.14
C ASP A 76 15.20 -3.79 -6.48
N GLN A 77 14.07 -3.16 -6.14
CA GLN A 77 12.92 -3.79 -5.46
C GLN A 77 11.61 -3.53 -6.20
N PRO A 78 11.48 -4.02 -7.44
CA PRO A 78 10.19 -4.12 -8.10
C PRO A 78 9.30 -5.08 -7.33
N ILE A 79 8.09 -4.63 -7.03
CA ILE A 79 7.06 -5.43 -6.33
C ILE A 79 5.84 -5.68 -7.22
N GLY A 80 5.80 -5.09 -8.42
CA GLY A 80 4.67 -5.22 -9.30
C GLY A 80 4.68 -4.23 -10.46
N VAL A 81 3.49 -3.98 -11.00
CA VAL A 81 3.28 -3.08 -12.14
C VAL A 81 2.04 -2.22 -11.97
N ILE A 82 2.04 -1.06 -12.61
CA ILE A 82 0.87 -0.20 -12.74
C ILE A 82 0.05 -0.66 -13.95
N GLU A 83 -1.06 -1.34 -13.69
CA GLU A 83 -1.97 -1.88 -14.71
C GLU A 83 -2.81 -0.79 -15.39
N ARG A 84 -3.22 0.24 -14.63
CA ARG A 84 -3.96 1.40 -15.16
C ARG A 84 -3.47 2.68 -14.50
N ILE A 85 -3.47 3.75 -15.28
CA ILE A 85 -3.03 5.06 -14.82
C ILE A 85 -3.62 6.14 -15.72
N ALA A 86 -4.18 7.17 -15.11
CA ALA A 86 -4.79 8.29 -15.81
C ALA A 86 -4.82 9.51 -14.89
N GLU A 87 -4.80 10.70 -15.50
CA GLU A 87 -5.20 11.92 -14.80
C GLU A 87 -6.72 11.99 -14.71
N ASP A 88 -7.25 12.51 -13.61
CA ASP A 88 -8.64 12.91 -13.47
C ASP A 88 -8.75 14.31 -12.83
N HIS A 89 -9.96 14.71 -12.43
CA HIS A 89 -10.18 16.02 -11.80
C HIS A 89 -9.51 16.16 -10.42
N ARG A 90 -9.03 15.09 -9.80
CA ARG A 90 -8.40 15.11 -8.48
C ARG A 90 -6.88 14.96 -8.57
N GLY A 91 -6.38 14.09 -9.43
CA GLY A 91 -4.96 13.77 -9.45
C GLY A 91 -4.58 12.67 -10.44
N LEU A 92 -3.42 12.05 -10.20
CA LEU A 92 -2.93 10.90 -10.94
C LEU A 92 -3.47 9.62 -10.30
N ARG A 93 -4.55 9.08 -10.86
CA ARG A 93 -5.20 7.85 -10.40
C ARG A 93 -4.47 6.63 -10.94
N VAL A 94 -4.25 5.64 -10.08
CA VAL A 94 -3.56 4.39 -10.45
C VAL A 94 -4.34 3.15 -9.99
N VAL A 95 -4.19 2.07 -10.76
CA VAL A 95 -4.49 0.70 -10.35
C VAL A 95 -3.22 -0.11 -10.55
N ALA A 96 -2.79 -0.81 -9.51
CA ALA A 96 -1.55 -1.56 -9.50
C ALA A 96 -1.80 -3.01 -9.09
N ARG A 97 -0.94 -3.90 -9.58
CA ARG A 97 -0.88 -5.30 -9.17
C ARG A 97 0.46 -5.56 -8.49
N ILE A 98 0.41 -6.23 -7.33
CA ILE A 98 1.59 -6.76 -6.65
C ILE A 98 1.84 -8.17 -7.20
N ASP A 99 3.06 -8.45 -7.64
CA ASP A 99 3.40 -9.74 -8.28
C ASP A 99 3.31 -10.91 -7.30
N ARG A 100 3.68 -10.65 -6.04
CA ARG A 100 3.72 -11.64 -4.97
C ARG A 100 2.79 -11.24 -3.82
N PRO A 101 1.56 -11.79 -3.76
CA PRO A 101 0.64 -11.54 -2.65
C PRO A 101 1.23 -11.94 -1.29
N ASP A 102 2.10 -12.95 -1.24
CA ASP A 102 2.76 -13.37 -0.01
C ASP A 102 3.96 -12.47 0.41
N SER A 103 4.30 -11.45 -0.39
CA SER A 103 5.43 -10.56 -0.11
C SER A 103 5.23 -9.70 1.13
N ARG A 104 6.34 -9.23 1.72
CA ARG A 104 6.30 -8.27 2.84
C ARG A 104 5.54 -7.00 2.47
N ALA A 105 5.68 -6.50 1.24
CA ALA A 105 4.98 -5.31 0.78
C ALA A 105 3.45 -5.50 0.79
N ALA A 106 2.97 -6.62 0.24
CA ALA A 106 1.53 -6.95 0.27
C ALA A 106 1.02 -7.13 1.71
N GLN A 107 1.75 -7.86 2.57
CA GLN A 107 1.35 -8.04 3.97
C GLN A 107 1.26 -6.70 4.74
N LEU A 108 2.23 -5.80 4.54
CA LEU A 108 2.23 -4.47 5.15
C LEU A 108 1.08 -3.59 4.65
N LEU A 109 0.74 -3.69 3.36
CA LEU A 109 -0.42 -3.03 2.78
C LEU A 109 -1.73 -3.58 3.34
N ALA A 110 -1.87 -4.91 3.41
CA ALA A 110 -3.03 -5.59 3.98
C ALA A 110 -3.29 -5.15 5.43
N ALA A 111 -2.21 -5.02 6.21
CA ALA A 111 -2.26 -4.60 7.60
C ALA A 111 -2.45 -3.08 7.78
N GLY A 112 -2.52 -2.31 6.69
CA GLY A 112 -2.63 -0.84 6.73
C GLY A 112 -1.37 -0.13 7.24
N GLN A 113 -0.25 -0.85 7.42
CA GLN A 113 1.01 -0.31 7.92
C GLN A 113 1.75 0.51 6.85
N VAL A 114 1.49 0.23 5.57
CA VAL A 114 1.99 1.01 4.45
C VAL A 114 0.87 1.22 3.44
N ASN A 115 0.49 2.47 3.20
CA ASN A 115 -0.57 2.83 2.26
C ASN A 115 -0.27 4.11 1.47
N GLY A 116 0.95 4.66 1.57
CA GLY A 116 1.36 5.85 0.83
C GLY A 116 1.71 5.52 -0.60
N LEU A 117 1.42 6.45 -1.51
CA LEU A 117 1.87 6.38 -2.89
C LEU A 117 2.76 7.57 -3.20
N SER A 118 3.78 7.33 -4.01
CA SER A 118 4.69 8.35 -4.50
C SER A 118 5.11 7.99 -5.92
N PHE A 119 5.83 8.89 -6.58
CA PHE A 119 6.26 8.70 -7.95
C PHE A 119 7.64 9.30 -8.19
N GLY A 120 8.41 8.63 -9.05
CA GLY A 120 9.74 9.02 -9.44
C GLY A 120 9.68 9.69 -10.81
N PHE A 121 10.33 10.83 -10.94
CA PHE A 121 10.12 11.68 -12.10
C PHE A 121 11.30 12.60 -12.40
N ARG A 122 11.27 13.19 -13.60
CA ARG A 122 12.11 14.33 -13.97
C ARG A 122 11.23 15.51 -14.37
N THR A 123 11.50 16.68 -13.80
CA THR A 123 10.86 17.94 -14.20
C THR A 123 11.29 18.32 -15.60
N ARG A 124 10.32 18.62 -16.47
CA ARG A 124 10.56 19.18 -17.80
C ARG A 124 10.22 20.65 -17.90
N ALA A 125 9.10 21.05 -17.30
CA ALA A 125 8.70 22.44 -17.18
C ALA A 125 8.15 22.71 -15.78
N ALA A 126 8.58 23.81 -15.19
CA ALA A 126 8.11 24.26 -13.89
C ALA A 126 8.10 25.79 -13.83
N ARG A 127 7.28 26.33 -12.93
CA ARG A 127 7.18 27.75 -12.63
C ARG A 127 7.46 27.97 -11.15
N GLN A 128 8.27 28.97 -10.83
CA GLN A 128 8.47 29.39 -9.44
C GLN A 128 7.33 30.33 -9.02
N SER A 129 6.85 30.20 -7.78
CA SER A 129 5.91 31.11 -7.14
C SER A 129 6.33 31.36 -5.68
N PRO A 130 5.78 32.40 -5.02
CA PRO A 130 6.00 32.62 -3.60
C PRO A 130 5.57 31.44 -2.72
N GLU A 131 4.60 30.64 -3.17
CA GLU A 131 4.04 29.47 -2.50
C GLU A 131 4.89 28.20 -2.69
N GLY A 132 5.70 28.14 -3.75
CA GLY A 132 6.61 27.04 -4.01
C GLY A 132 6.90 26.87 -5.50
N ARG A 133 7.25 25.65 -5.91
CA ARG A 133 7.47 25.34 -7.31
C ARG A 133 6.26 24.62 -7.88
N GLU A 134 5.70 25.14 -8.96
CA GLU A 134 4.63 24.49 -9.69
C GLU A 134 5.21 23.63 -10.81
N LEU A 135 4.90 22.33 -10.80
CA LEU A 135 5.32 21.39 -11.83
C LEU A 135 4.26 21.38 -12.95
N ILE A 136 4.67 21.87 -14.12
CA ILE A 136 3.80 22.05 -15.29
C ILE A 136 3.89 20.86 -16.24
N GLU A 137 5.06 20.26 -16.35
CA GLU A 137 5.28 19.09 -17.22
C GLU A 137 6.38 18.19 -16.65
N ILE A 138 6.12 16.88 -16.65
CA ILE A 138 6.96 15.88 -16.02
C ILE A 138 7.20 14.69 -16.96
N ASP A 139 8.39 14.10 -16.90
CA ASP A 139 8.65 12.72 -17.33
C ASP A 139 8.44 11.77 -16.14
N LEU A 140 7.50 10.83 -16.24
CA LEU A 140 7.17 9.88 -15.17
C LEU A 140 7.91 8.56 -15.39
N PHE A 141 8.63 8.09 -14.36
CA PHE A 141 9.47 6.88 -14.46
C PHE A 141 8.96 5.69 -13.69
N GLU A 142 8.35 5.91 -12.52
CA GLU A 142 7.88 4.84 -11.64
C GLU A 142 6.81 5.35 -10.67
N ILE A 143 6.06 4.42 -10.09
CA ILE A 143 5.21 4.66 -8.93
C ILE A 143 5.72 3.75 -7.81
N SER A 144 5.75 4.26 -6.59
CA SER A 144 6.20 3.52 -5.42
C SER A 144 5.12 3.40 -4.36
N LEU A 145 5.02 2.21 -3.76
CA LEU A 145 4.35 2.03 -2.48
C LEU A 145 5.33 2.47 -1.37
N VAL A 146 4.93 3.47 -0.60
CA VAL A 146 5.79 4.13 0.40
C VAL A 146 5.12 4.24 1.76
N THR A 147 5.93 4.23 2.83
CA THR A 147 5.39 4.47 4.19
C THR A 147 4.95 5.92 4.36
N HIS A 148 5.81 6.85 3.93
CA HIS A 148 5.61 8.29 4.11
C HIS A 148 5.72 8.99 2.75
N PRO A 149 4.60 9.27 2.07
CA PRO A 149 4.62 10.06 0.86
C PRO A 149 4.88 11.53 1.20
N LEU A 150 5.64 12.23 0.35
CA LEU A 150 5.88 13.66 0.53
C LEU A 150 4.59 14.47 0.41
N GLN A 151 3.67 14.01 -0.45
CA GLN A 151 2.32 14.51 -0.56
C GLN A 151 1.38 13.65 0.30
N HIS A 152 1.02 14.12 1.50
CA HIS A 152 0.34 13.30 2.52
C HIS A 152 -0.97 12.63 2.05
N GLY A 153 -1.69 13.26 1.12
CA GLY A 153 -2.95 12.73 0.55
C GLY A 153 -2.77 11.71 -0.58
N ALA A 154 -1.54 11.44 -1.04
CA ALA A 154 -1.27 10.41 -2.04
C ALA A 154 -1.30 9.03 -1.37
N ARG A 155 -2.44 8.34 -1.49
CA ARG A 155 -2.76 7.13 -0.73
C ARG A 155 -3.39 6.05 -1.59
N VAL A 156 -3.21 4.82 -1.15
CA VAL A 156 -4.05 3.68 -1.52
C VAL A 156 -5.43 3.85 -0.86
N HIS A 157 -6.48 3.70 -1.65
CA HIS A 157 -7.87 3.84 -1.20
C HIS A 157 -8.64 2.52 -1.24
N LEU A 158 -8.22 1.58 -2.08
CA LEU A 158 -8.90 0.31 -2.29
C LEU A 158 -7.85 -0.79 -2.44
N VAL A 159 -8.14 -1.96 -1.87
CA VAL A 159 -7.25 -3.11 -1.81
C VAL A 159 -8.08 -4.36 -2.11
N THR A 160 -7.61 -5.24 -3.01
CA THR A 160 -8.33 -6.44 -3.48
C THR A 160 -7.41 -7.63 -3.71
#